data_AF-A0A951WLT8-F1
#
_entry.id   AF-A0A951WLT8-F1
#
_cell.length_a   1.000
_cell.length_b   1.000
_cell.length_c   1.000
_cell.angle_alpha   90.00
_cell.angle_beta   90.00
_cell.angle_gamma   90.00
#
_symmetry.space_group_name_H-M   'P 1'
#
loop_
_entity.id
_entity.type
_entity.pdbx_description
1 polymer ?
#
loop_
_entity_poly.entity_id
_entity_poly.type
_entity_poly.pdbx_seq_one_letter_code
_entity_poly.pdbx_strand_id
1 'polypeptide(L)'
;MCKKCEAIVPDLHASLEDWTVHILTAHHDWLYREFPLLLHTLQKLKNRDDCPIGLEKILNTLMVLKEDLDTHMAKEERVLFPLIRLMEVTNRPPQDLSVMPGTVVGPIHCMEGEHETTLEILNQLGEDLKNCTPVSASHAWSSVVRAISELAQNIREHIDKENTILFPRARQLEEKLLADPRRFS
;
A
#
# COMPACT_ATOMS: atom_id res chain seq x y z
N MET A 1 -3.55 15.57 -21.66
CA MET A 1 -4.65 14.69 -21.21
C MET A 1 -4.08 13.30 -20.99
N CYS A 2 -3.73 12.94 -19.75
CA CYS A 2 -3.45 11.55 -19.39
C CYS A 2 -4.79 10.99 -18.92
N LYS A 3 -5.37 10.04 -19.65
CA LYS A 3 -6.51 9.29 -19.15
C LYS A 3 -6.00 8.53 -17.94
N LYS A 4 -6.49 8.86 -16.73
CA LYS A 4 -6.38 7.96 -15.59
C LYS A 4 -6.98 6.63 -16.06
N CYS A 5 -6.16 5.60 -16.23
CA CYS A 5 -6.69 4.25 -16.23
C CYS A 5 -7.20 4.05 -14.80
N GLU A 6 -8.48 4.36 -14.57
CA GLU A 6 -9.13 3.97 -13.33
C GLU A 6 -9.11 2.44 -13.32
N ALA A 7 -8.31 1.87 -12.43
CA ALA A 7 -8.32 0.44 -12.20
C ALA A 7 -9.76 0.05 -11.85
N ILE A 8 -10.31 -0.92 -12.59
CA ILE A 8 -11.67 -1.39 -12.36
C ILE A 8 -11.66 -2.08 -11.00
N VAL A 9 -12.40 -1.52 -10.04
CA VAL A 9 -12.55 -2.12 -8.72
C VAL A 9 -13.26 -3.47 -8.90
N PRO A 10 -12.69 -4.59 -8.40
CA PRO A 10 -13.32 -5.90 -8.50
C PRO A 10 -14.67 -5.92 -7.78
N ASP A 11 -15.55 -6.81 -8.23
CA ASP A 11 -16.74 -7.17 -7.45
C ASP A 11 -16.31 -7.72 -6.08
N LEU A 12 -17.13 -7.51 -5.04
CA LEU A 12 -16.81 -7.98 -3.68
C LEU A 12 -16.59 -9.50 -3.63
N HIS A 13 -17.24 -10.25 -4.53
CA HIS A 13 -17.14 -11.70 -4.64
C HIS A 13 -16.14 -12.17 -5.71
N ALA A 14 -15.39 -11.26 -6.34
CA ALA A 14 -14.30 -11.61 -7.26
C ALA A 14 -13.22 -12.47 -6.57
N SER A 15 -12.39 -13.16 -7.36
CA SER A 15 -11.36 -14.07 -6.83
C SER A 15 -10.30 -13.33 -6.00
N LEU A 16 -9.53 -14.06 -5.18
CA LEU A 16 -8.39 -13.47 -4.48
C LEU A 16 -7.34 -13.01 -5.49
N GLU A 17 -7.13 -13.76 -6.58
CA GLU A 17 -6.27 -13.33 -7.70
C GLU A 17 -6.72 -11.96 -8.25
N ASP A 18 -8.02 -11.76 -8.53
CA ASP A 18 -8.53 -10.47 -9.02
C ASP A 18 -8.28 -9.33 -8.03
N TRP A 19 -8.46 -9.58 -6.73
CA TRP A 19 -8.17 -8.60 -5.68
C TRP A 19 -6.68 -8.26 -5.58
N THR A 20 -5.79 -9.26 -5.68
CA THR A 20 -4.34 -9.01 -5.72
C THR A 20 -3.94 -8.20 -6.95
N VAL A 21 -4.49 -8.52 -8.13
CA VAL A 21 -4.21 -7.77 -9.37
C VAL A 21 -4.68 -6.33 -9.25
N HIS A 22 -5.87 -6.10 -8.67
CA HIS A 22 -6.37 -4.75 -8.42
C HIS A 22 -5.47 -3.97 -7.47
N ILE A 23 -5.03 -4.57 -6.36
CA ILE A 23 -4.14 -3.91 -5.41
C ILE A 23 -2.81 -3.53 -6.08
N LEU A 24 -2.20 -4.47 -6.80
CA LEU A 24 -0.95 -4.23 -7.52
C LEU A 24 -1.09 -3.08 -8.54
N THR A 25 -2.15 -3.08 -9.34
CA THR A 25 -2.29 -2.11 -10.44
C THR A 25 -2.83 -0.75 -9.99
N ALA A 26 -3.77 -0.72 -9.04
CA ALA A 26 -4.40 0.50 -8.57
C ALA A 26 -3.56 1.25 -7.53
N HIS A 27 -2.73 0.52 -6.77
CA HIS A 27 -1.98 1.05 -5.64
C HIS A 27 -0.48 0.92 -5.84
N HIS A 28 0.08 -0.28 -5.97
CA HIS A 28 1.54 -0.44 -6.00
C HIS A 28 2.17 0.22 -7.24
N ASP A 29 1.66 -0.07 -8.44
CA ASP A 29 2.10 0.57 -9.69
C ASP A 29 1.93 2.09 -9.65
N TRP A 30 0.88 2.57 -8.99
CA TRP A 30 0.63 3.99 -8.82
C TRP A 30 1.64 4.61 -7.86
N LEU A 31 1.92 3.98 -6.72
CA LEU A 31 2.88 4.44 -5.71
C LEU A 31 4.32 4.43 -6.25
N TYR A 32 4.71 3.38 -6.97
CA TYR A 32 6.02 3.32 -7.63
C TYR A 32 6.23 4.45 -8.63
N ARG A 33 5.16 4.94 -9.26
CA ARG A 33 5.23 6.06 -10.20
C ARG A 33 5.16 7.42 -9.52
N GLU A 34 4.17 7.66 -8.67
CA GLU A 34 3.86 9.00 -8.16
C GLU A 34 4.71 9.41 -6.96
N PHE A 35 5.05 8.46 -6.07
CA PHE A 35 5.80 8.79 -4.85
C PHE A 35 7.19 9.38 -5.17
N PRO A 36 8.01 8.79 -6.07
CA PRO A 36 9.31 9.38 -6.42
C PRO A 36 9.19 10.76 -7.08
N LEU A 37 8.14 10.98 -7.89
CA LEU A 37 7.89 12.29 -8.53
C LEU A 37 7.55 13.36 -7.51
N LEU A 38 6.76 13.02 -6.49
CA LEU A 38 6.45 13.91 -5.37
C LEU A 38 7.71 14.27 -4.57
N LEU A 39 8.53 13.28 -4.19
CA LEU A 39 9.78 13.52 -3.48
C LEU A 39 10.72 14.46 -4.26
N HIS A 40 10.88 14.22 -5.57
CA HIS A 40 11.68 15.08 -6.44
C HIS A 40 11.14 16.52 -6.50
N THR A 41 9.82 16.67 -6.57
CA THR A 41 9.17 17.98 -6.59
C THR A 41 9.40 18.74 -5.29
N LEU A 42 9.27 18.07 -4.14
CA LEU A 42 9.56 18.62 -2.82
C LEU A 42 11.03 19.02 -2.66
N GLN A 43 11.96 18.18 -3.11
CA GLN A 43 13.39 18.49 -3.09
C GLN A 43 13.73 19.72 -3.93
N LYS A 44 13.10 19.90 -5.10
CA LYS A 44 13.24 21.12 -5.89
C LYS A 44 12.66 22.34 -5.17
N LEU A 45 11.49 22.19 -4.53
CA LEU A 45 10.85 23.28 -3.79
C LEU A 45 11.69 23.72 -2.59
N LYS A 46 12.39 22.79 -1.93
CA LYS A 46 13.30 23.07 -0.81
C LYS A 46 14.38 24.09 -1.15
N ASN A 47 14.83 24.15 -2.40
CA ASN A 47 15.92 25.01 -2.86
C ASN A 47 15.45 26.34 -3.49
N ARG A 48 14.17 26.70 -3.36
CA ARG A 48 13.61 27.94 -3.91
C ARG A 48 13.42 28.99 -2.82
N ASP A 49 13.40 30.26 -3.21
CA ASP A 49 13.15 31.38 -2.31
C ASP A 49 11.73 31.36 -1.71
N ASP A 50 10.78 30.67 -2.37
CA ASP A 50 9.40 30.47 -1.89
C ASP A 50 9.19 29.13 -1.15
N CYS A 51 10.26 28.52 -0.64
CA CYS A 51 10.21 27.29 0.16
C CYS A 51 9.36 27.47 1.43
N PRO A 52 8.30 26.66 1.64
CA PRO A 52 7.49 26.73 2.85
C PRO A 52 8.26 26.43 4.13
N ILE A 53 7.94 27.15 5.21
CA ILE A 53 8.49 26.89 6.54
C ILE A 53 7.91 25.55 7.03
N GLY A 54 8.79 24.60 7.37
CA GLY A 54 8.41 23.24 7.79
C GLY A 54 8.49 22.19 6.68
N LEU A 55 8.79 22.57 5.43
CA LEU A 55 8.91 21.64 4.30
C LEU A 55 9.91 20.49 4.56
N GLU A 56 11.02 20.80 5.22
CA GLU A 56 12.06 19.80 5.50
C GLU A 56 11.55 18.66 6.39
N LYS A 57 10.69 18.97 7.37
CA LYS A 57 10.07 17.94 8.21
C LYS A 57 9.19 17.01 7.38
N ILE A 58 8.33 17.59 6.54
CA ILE A 58 7.44 16.84 5.62
C ILE A 58 8.27 15.94 4.69
N LEU A 59 9.35 16.47 4.10
CA LEU A 59 10.22 15.72 3.22
C LEU A 59 10.85 14.52 3.93
N ASN A 60 11.35 14.70 5.15
CA ASN A 60 11.95 13.62 5.94
C ASN A 60 10.91 12.53 6.27
N THR A 61 9.71 12.93 6.71
CA THR A 61 8.61 11.99 6.97
C THR A 61 8.25 11.17 5.73
N LEU A 62 8.17 11.81 4.56
CA LEU A 62 7.88 11.13 3.29
C LEU A 62 9.01 10.20 2.84
N MET A 63 10.28 10.52 3.11
CA MET A 63 11.40 9.65 2.80
C MET A 63 11.37 8.36 3.63
N VAL A 64 11.10 8.46 4.93
CA VAL A 64 10.91 7.30 5.81
C VAL A 64 9.73 6.46 5.33
N LEU A 65 8.57 7.10 5.10
CA LEU A 65 7.38 6.41 4.60
C LEU A 65 7.65 5.65 3.28
N LYS A 66 8.46 6.21 2.38
CA LYS A 66 8.80 5.57 1.12
C LYS A 66 9.62 4.30 1.30
N GLU A 67 10.61 4.34 2.19
CA GLU A 67 11.49 3.19 2.47
C GLU A 67 10.69 2.04 3.12
N ASP A 68 9.82 2.38 4.07
CA ASP A 68 8.93 1.42 4.74
C ASP A 68 7.96 0.79 3.72
N LEU A 69 7.29 1.61 2.89
CA LEU A 69 6.36 1.12 1.87
C LEU A 69 7.05 0.28 0.80
N ASP A 70 8.26 0.63 0.35
CA ASP A 70 8.99 -0.17 -0.62
C ASP A 70 9.29 -1.57 -0.10
N THR A 71 9.72 -1.65 1.17
CA THR A 71 10.01 -2.92 1.83
C THR A 71 8.73 -3.72 2.06
N HIS A 72 7.66 -3.04 2.48
CA HIS A 72 6.34 -3.61 2.68
C HIS A 72 5.78 -4.23 1.40
N MET A 73 5.58 -3.42 0.35
CA MET A 73 5.03 -3.85 -0.94
C MET A 73 5.86 -4.98 -1.56
N ALA A 74 7.20 -4.95 -1.41
CA ALA A 74 8.06 -6.02 -1.92
C ALA A 74 7.81 -7.38 -1.24
N LYS A 75 7.45 -7.41 0.05
CA LYS A 75 7.08 -8.67 0.73
C LYS A 75 5.73 -9.17 0.26
N GLU A 76 4.79 -8.26 0.01
CA GLU A 76 3.50 -8.61 -0.53
C GLU A 76 3.62 -9.21 -1.93
N GLU A 77 4.30 -8.50 -2.83
CA GLU A 77 4.51 -8.90 -4.23
C GLU A 77 5.29 -10.20 -4.38
N ARG A 78 6.31 -10.42 -3.55
CA ARG A 78 7.24 -11.55 -3.72
C ARG A 78 6.85 -12.77 -2.90
N VAL A 79 6.07 -12.60 -1.83
CA VAL A 79 5.79 -13.66 -0.88
C VAL A 79 4.29 -13.83 -0.66
N LEU A 80 3.61 -12.82 -0.13
CA LEU A 80 2.23 -12.96 0.33
C LEU A 80 1.24 -13.18 -0.81
N PHE A 81 1.22 -12.30 -1.82
CA PHE A 81 0.29 -12.43 -2.94
C PHE A 81 0.52 -13.70 -3.78
N PRO A 82 1.78 -14.10 -4.10
CA PRO A 82 2.03 -15.38 -4.73
C PRO A 82 1.51 -16.58 -3.91
N LEU A 83 1.67 -16.55 -2.59
CA LEU A 83 1.15 -17.60 -1.71
C LEU A 83 -0.38 -17.66 -1.75
N ILE A 84 -1.06 -16.52 -1.61
CA ILE A 84 -2.53 -16.42 -1.67
C ILE A 84 -3.05 -16.99 -3.00
N ARG A 85 -2.45 -16.56 -4.11
CA ARG A 85 -2.80 -17.04 -5.44
C ARG A 85 -2.58 -18.54 -5.59
N LEU A 86 -1.46 -19.06 -5.09
CA LEU A 86 -1.14 -20.48 -5.18
C LEU A 86 -2.14 -21.33 -4.38
N MET A 87 -2.56 -20.87 -3.20
CA MET A 87 -3.61 -21.53 -2.42
C MET A 87 -4.93 -21.59 -3.18
N GLU A 88 -5.36 -20.48 -3.78
CA GLU A 88 -6.63 -20.39 -4.52
C GLU A 88 -6.62 -21.31 -5.76
N VAL A 89 -5.57 -21.23 -6.58
CA VAL A 89 -5.47 -21.99 -7.84
C VAL A 89 -5.32 -23.49 -7.60
N THR A 90 -4.54 -23.89 -6.59
CA THR A 90 -4.30 -25.31 -6.33
C THR A 90 -5.34 -25.93 -5.41
N ASN A 91 -6.15 -25.11 -4.73
CA ASN A 91 -7.06 -25.53 -3.67
C ASN A 91 -6.33 -26.40 -2.62
N ARG A 92 -5.14 -25.96 -2.21
CA ARG A 92 -4.30 -26.60 -1.18
C ARG A 92 -3.76 -25.58 -0.18
N PRO A 93 -3.66 -25.92 1.10
CA PRO A 93 -3.15 -25.01 2.11
C PRO A 93 -1.62 -24.83 1.99
N PRO A 94 -1.04 -23.75 2.54
CA PRO A 94 0.39 -23.44 2.48
C PRO A 94 1.33 -24.61 2.82
N GLN A 95 0.97 -25.43 3.83
CA GLN A 95 1.83 -26.52 4.27
C GLN A 95 2.05 -27.60 3.20
N ASP A 96 1.10 -27.75 2.26
CA ASP A 96 1.15 -28.75 1.20
C ASP A 96 1.85 -28.24 -0.06
N LEU A 97 2.14 -26.94 -0.10
CA LEU A 97 2.71 -26.27 -1.26
C LEU A 97 4.25 -26.29 -1.27
N SER A 98 4.89 -26.74 -0.18
CA SER A 98 6.35 -26.65 0.02
C SER A 98 6.88 -25.22 -0.19
N VAL A 99 6.02 -24.22 0.02
CA VAL A 99 6.34 -22.80 -0.06
C VAL A 99 6.49 -22.27 1.35
N MET A 100 7.61 -21.62 1.64
CA MET A 100 7.72 -20.79 2.84
C MET A 100 6.99 -19.49 2.57
N PRO A 101 6.15 -19.00 3.50
CA PRO A 101 5.90 -19.48 4.87
C PRO A 101 4.81 -20.55 4.97
N GLY A 102 4.92 -21.42 5.98
CA GLY A 102 4.00 -22.54 6.21
C GLY A 102 2.56 -22.18 6.62
N THR A 103 2.18 -20.90 6.66
CA THR A 103 0.79 -20.41 6.82
C THR A 103 0.69 -19.00 6.27
N VAL A 104 -0.52 -18.57 5.84
CA VAL A 104 -0.76 -17.19 5.41
C VAL A 104 -0.94 -16.22 6.58
N VAL A 105 -1.29 -16.74 7.77
CA VAL A 105 -1.61 -15.94 8.96
C VAL A 105 -0.40 -15.13 9.45
N GLY A 106 0.79 -15.73 9.50
CA GLY A 106 2.01 -15.07 9.97
C GLY A 106 2.39 -13.84 9.12
N PRO A 107 2.52 -13.98 7.79
CA PRO A 107 2.75 -12.84 6.90
C PRO A 107 1.69 -11.76 6.98
N ILE A 108 0.40 -12.14 6.99
CA ILE A 108 -0.69 -11.17 7.10
C ILE A 108 -0.56 -10.36 8.39
N HIS A 109 -0.28 -11.02 9.53
CA HIS A 109 -0.09 -10.32 10.80
C HIS A 109 1.09 -9.34 10.76
N CYS A 110 2.18 -9.71 10.07
CA CYS A 110 3.30 -8.81 9.84
C CYS A 110 2.89 -7.59 9.00
N MET A 111 2.09 -7.77 7.95
CA MET A 111 1.62 -6.65 7.11
C MET A 111 0.67 -5.74 7.89
N GLU A 112 -0.26 -6.30 8.67
CA GLU A 112 -1.19 -5.53 9.51
C GLU A 112 -0.47 -4.62 10.53
N GLY A 113 0.61 -5.10 11.17
CA GLY A 113 1.41 -4.26 12.07
C GLY A 113 2.15 -3.13 11.35
N GLU A 114 2.58 -3.36 10.11
CA GLU A 114 3.19 -2.32 9.28
C GLU A 114 2.17 -1.32 8.73
N HIS A 115 0.92 -1.76 8.52
CA HIS A 115 -0.19 -0.88 8.20
C HIS A 115 -0.47 0.09 9.34
N GLU A 116 -0.50 -0.37 10.59
CA GLU A 116 -0.68 0.49 11.76
C GLU A 116 0.40 1.60 11.80
N THR A 117 1.66 1.21 11.66
CA THR A 117 2.81 2.14 11.62
C THR A 117 2.67 3.14 10.47
N THR A 118 2.31 2.66 9.28
CA THR A 118 2.10 3.48 8.09
C THR A 118 0.98 4.50 8.29
N LEU A 119 -0.14 4.09 8.88
CA LEU A 119 -1.29 4.95 9.16
C LEU A 119 -0.95 6.03 10.21
N GLU A 120 -0.11 5.71 11.20
CA GLU A 120 0.42 6.69 12.16
C GLU A 120 1.30 7.74 11.47
N ILE A 121 2.20 7.31 10.58
CA ILE A 121 3.04 8.22 9.78
C ILE A 121 2.17 9.14 8.93
N LEU A 122 1.12 8.62 8.29
CA LEU A 122 0.18 9.44 7.50
C LEU A 122 -0.59 10.45 8.36
N ASN A 123 -0.94 10.09 9.60
CA ASN A 123 -1.58 11.03 10.54
C ASN A 123 -0.60 12.15 10.91
N GLN A 124 0.64 11.81 11.25
CA GLN A 124 1.68 12.79 11.57
C GLN A 124 1.97 13.71 10.37
N LEU A 125 2.01 13.17 9.16
CA LEU A 125 2.17 13.94 7.93
C LEU A 125 1.04 14.94 7.72
N GLY A 126 -0.20 14.57 8.06
CA GLY A 126 -1.35 15.47 8.05
C GLY A 126 -1.20 16.64 9.03
N GLU A 127 -0.70 16.38 10.24
CA GLU A 127 -0.40 17.43 11.23
C GLU A 127 0.77 18.31 10.79
N ASP A 128 1.81 17.74 10.19
CA ASP A 128 2.95 18.50 9.66
C ASP A 128 2.53 19.43 8.52
N LEU A 129 1.62 18.98 7.66
CA LEU A 129 1.02 19.81 6.61
C LEU A 129 0.22 20.99 7.16
N LYS A 130 -0.59 20.76 8.21
CA LYS A 130 -1.37 21.84 8.86
C LYS A 130 -0.47 22.91 9.49
N ASN A 131 0.68 22.48 10.02
CA ASN A 131 1.64 23.37 10.67
C ASN A 131 2.63 24.02 9.68
N CYS A 132 2.59 23.62 8.40
CA CYS A 132 3.47 24.18 7.38
C CYS A 132 2.97 25.55 6.91
N THR A 133 3.85 26.55 6.95
CA THR A 133 3.50 27.93 6.58
C THR A 133 4.06 28.26 5.20
N PRO A 134 3.20 28.49 4.18
CA PRO A 134 3.67 28.92 2.87
C PRO A 134 4.25 30.34 2.92
N VAL A 135 5.40 30.56 2.28
CA VAL A 135 6.05 31.88 2.21
C VAL A 135 5.33 32.83 1.23
N SER A 136 4.61 32.28 0.25
CA SER A 136 3.70 33.00 -0.64
C SER A 136 2.58 32.08 -1.10
N ALA A 137 1.49 32.63 -1.66
CA ALA A 137 0.42 31.85 -2.30
C ALA A 137 0.91 31.23 -3.63
N SER A 138 1.93 30.37 -3.58
CA SER A 138 2.54 29.77 -4.75
C SER A 138 1.69 28.59 -5.24
N HIS A 139 1.40 28.58 -6.55
CA HIS A 139 0.73 27.46 -7.21
C HIS A 139 1.49 26.13 -7.05
N ALA A 140 2.82 26.22 -6.89
CA ALA A 140 3.69 25.07 -6.65
C ALA A 140 3.38 24.41 -5.30
N TRP A 141 3.23 25.19 -4.23
CA TRP A 141 2.90 24.64 -2.91
C TRP A 141 1.51 24.01 -2.89
N SER A 142 0.49 24.68 -3.44
CA SER A 142 -0.85 24.09 -3.51
C SER A 142 -0.88 22.77 -4.29
N SER A 143 -0.07 22.65 -5.34
CA SER A 143 0.06 21.41 -6.11
C SER A 143 0.72 20.29 -5.30
N VAL A 144 1.74 20.62 -4.51
CA VAL A 144 2.42 19.67 -3.60
C VAL A 144 1.47 19.19 -2.50
N VAL A 145 0.73 20.09 -1.85
CA VAL A 145 -0.24 19.72 -0.81
C VAL A 145 -1.28 18.76 -1.36
N ARG A 146 -1.84 19.06 -2.55
CA ARG A 146 -2.78 18.16 -3.22
C ARG A 146 -2.16 16.79 -3.52
N ALA A 147 -0.93 16.76 -4.03
CA ALA A 147 -0.24 15.50 -4.34
C ALA A 147 0.01 14.66 -3.07
N ILE A 148 0.36 15.28 -1.93
CA ILE A 148 0.51 14.57 -0.66
C ILE A 148 -0.84 14.03 -0.18
N SER A 149 -1.93 14.79 -0.32
CA SER A 149 -3.28 14.31 0.02
C SER A 149 -3.71 13.14 -0.86
N GLU A 150 -3.45 13.18 -2.17
CA GLU A 150 -3.73 12.09 -3.11
C GLU A 150 -2.92 10.83 -2.76
N LEU A 151 -1.65 10.99 -2.41
CA LEU A 151 -0.78 9.90 -1.95
C LEU A 151 -1.33 9.25 -0.67
N ALA A 152 -1.62 10.05 0.35
CA ALA A 152 -2.13 9.56 1.63
C ALA A 152 -3.48 8.85 1.47
N GLN A 153 -4.36 9.37 0.61
CA GLN A 153 -5.64 8.73 0.32
C GLN A 153 -5.46 7.38 -0.38
N ASN A 154 -4.58 7.30 -1.39
CA ASN A 154 -4.32 6.06 -2.10
C ASN A 154 -3.75 4.96 -1.17
N ILE A 155 -2.83 5.32 -0.28
CA ILE A 155 -2.26 4.38 0.71
C ILE A 155 -3.34 3.91 1.71
N ARG A 156 -4.22 4.81 2.18
CA ARG A 156 -5.32 4.41 3.08
C ARG A 156 -6.30 3.45 2.40
N GLU A 157 -6.66 3.72 1.15
CA GLU A 157 -7.54 2.84 0.37
C GLU A 157 -6.90 1.49 0.05
N HIS A 158 -5.59 1.47 -0.20
CA HIS A 158 -4.80 0.25 -0.37
C HIS A 158 -4.91 -0.62 0.89
N ILE A 159 -4.49 -0.07 2.04
CA ILE A 159 -4.52 -0.75 3.34
C ILE A 159 -5.93 -1.24 3.69
N ASP A 160 -6.96 -0.42 3.43
CA ASP A 160 -8.34 -0.80 3.71
C ASP A 160 -8.77 -2.03 2.90
N LYS A 161 -8.47 -2.08 1.59
CA LYS A 161 -8.81 -3.23 0.73
C LYS A 161 -8.12 -4.51 1.20
N GLU A 162 -6.89 -4.40 1.65
CA GLU A 162 -6.16 -5.54 2.20
C GLU A 162 -6.75 -6.03 3.52
N ASN A 163 -6.88 -5.13 4.49
CA ASN A 163 -7.33 -5.45 5.84
C ASN A 163 -8.78 -5.90 5.88
N THR A 164 -9.64 -5.36 5.01
CA THR A 164 -11.09 -5.63 5.06
C THR A 164 -11.55 -6.68 4.06
N ILE A 165 -10.82 -6.90 2.96
CA ILE A 165 -11.24 -7.82 1.90
C ILE A 165 -10.21 -8.94 1.69
N LEU A 166 -9.00 -8.61 1.23
CA LEU A 166 -8.05 -9.63 0.78
C LEU A 166 -7.60 -10.54 1.94
N PHE A 167 -7.11 -9.96 3.04
CA PHE A 167 -6.53 -10.71 4.15
C PHE A 167 -7.57 -11.56 4.91
N PRO A 168 -8.78 -11.05 5.26
CA PRO A 168 -9.79 -11.89 5.87
C PRO A 168 -10.19 -13.08 4.99
N ARG A 169 -10.34 -12.86 3.69
CA ARG A 169 -10.73 -13.93 2.75
C ARG A 169 -9.60 -14.94 2.53
N ALA A 170 -8.34 -14.50 2.51
CA ALA A 170 -7.19 -15.40 2.44
C ALA A 170 -7.08 -16.31 3.68
N ARG A 171 -7.28 -15.75 4.88
CA ARG A 171 -7.35 -16.53 6.14
C ARG A 171 -8.48 -17.55 6.10
N GLN A 172 -9.68 -17.13 5.67
CA GLN A 172 -10.82 -18.04 5.54
C GLN A 172 -10.57 -19.16 4.51
N LEU A 173 -9.87 -18.86 3.41
CA LEU A 173 -9.49 -19.89 2.44
C LEU A 173 -8.55 -20.92 3.08
N GLU A 174 -7.51 -20.49 3.80
CA GLU A 174 -6.62 -21.43 4.51
C GLU A 174 -7.40 -22.32 5.48
N GLU A 175 -8.28 -21.73 6.31
CA GLU A 175 -9.12 -22.48 7.26
C GLU A 175 -9.96 -23.56 6.58
N LYS A 176 -10.61 -23.21 5.45
CA LYS A 176 -11.42 -24.16 4.67
C LYS A 176 -10.57 -25.30 4.11
N LEU A 177 -9.39 -24.99 3.59
CA LEU A 177 -8.46 -25.96 3.01
C LEU A 177 -7.87 -26.90 4.07
N LEU A 178 -7.58 -26.38 5.26
CA LEU A 178 -7.12 -27.18 6.40
C LEU A 178 -8.21 -28.13 6.90
N ALA A 179 -9.49 -27.72 6.83
CA ALA A 179 -10.63 -28.52 7.26
C ALA A 179 -11.14 -29.52 6.22
N ASP A 180 -10.65 -29.50 4.97
CA ASP A 180 -11.13 -30.39 3.91
C ASP A 180 -10.65 -31.84 4.16
N PRO A 181 -11.56 -32.80 4.42
CA PRO A 181 -11.20 -34.19 4.69
C PRO A 181 -10.55 -34.89 3.48
N ARG A 182 -10.70 -34.36 2.26
CA ARG A 182 -10.10 -34.92 1.03
C ARG A 182 -8.62 -34.56 0.87
N ARG A 183 -8.07 -33.74 1.76
CA ARG A 183 -6.66 -33.33 1.72
C ARG A 183 -5.67 -34.50 1.86
N PHE A 184 -6.09 -35.58 2.50
CA PHE A 184 -5.26 -36.76 2.78
C PHE A 184 -5.58 -37.98 1.92
N SER A 185 -6.46 -37.85 0.91
CA SER A 185 -6.85 -38.92 -0.02
C SER A 185 -6.21 -38.74 -1.38
#